data_AF-A0A3B0ZPS8-F1
#
_entry.id   AF-A0A3B0ZPS8-F1
#
_cell.length_a   1.000
_cell.length_b   1.000
_cell.length_c   1.000
_cell.angle_alpha   90.00
_cell.angle_beta   90.00
_cell.angle_gamma   90.00
#
_symmetry.space_group_name_H-M   'P 1'
#
loop_
_entity.id
_entity.type
_entity.pdbx_description
1 polymer ?
#
loop_
_entity_poly.entity_id
_entity_poly.type
_entity_poly.pdbx_seq_one_letter_code
_entity_poly.pdbx_strand_id
1 'polypeptide(L)'
;MVFTPNFQITAILTKCLMDVEASRQAVSSLPITVPVLTSLRESARLNSTHYSTQIEGNRLTQEQVEDVLHGGTFPNRERDEREVKNYYQAL
;
A
#
# COMPACT_ATOMS: atom_id res chain seq x y z
N MET A 1 0.16 0.64 -33.97
CA MET A 1 -1.24 0.57 -33.52
C MET A 1 -1.34 1.21 -32.16
N VAL A 2 -2.37 2.03 -31.91
CA VAL A 2 -2.63 2.61 -30.58
C VAL A 2 -3.47 1.61 -29.79
N PHE A 3 -3.07 1.32 -28.55
CA PHE A 3 -3.87 0.51 -27.63
C PHE A 3 -5.16 1.24 -27.28
N THR A 4 -6.32 0.64 -27.58
CA THR A 4 -7.65 1.17 -27.24
C THR A 4 -8.37 0.19 -26.31
N PRO A 5 -8.24 0.35 -24.99
CA PRO A 5 -8.93 -0.53 -24.04
C PRO A 5 -10.45 -0.35 -24.14
N ASN A 6 -11.18 -1.46 -23.99
CA ASN A 6 -12.64 -1.46 -23.99
C ASN A 6 -13.16 -1.58 -22.55
N PHE A 7 -13.58 -0.46 -21.98
CA PHE A 7 -14.16 -0.41 -20.64
C PHE A 7 -15.69 -0.40 -20.73
N GLN A 8 -16.33 -1.29 -19.98
CA GLN A 8 -17.79 -1.36 -19.89
C GLN A 8 -18.21 -1.36 -18.42
N ILE A 9 -19.13 -0.47 -18.07
CA ILE A 9 -19.76 -0.46 -16.75
C ILE A 9 -20.84 -1.53 -16.73
N THR A 10 -20.78 -2.42 -15.74
CA THR A 10 -21.81 -3.43 -15.49
C THR A 10 -22.54 -3.11 -14.19
N ALA A 11 -23.72 -3.68 -13.98
CA ALA A 11 -24.46 -3.50 -12.73
C ALA A 11 -23.65 -3.93 -11.49
N ILE A 12 -22.81 -4.96 -11.62
CA ILE A 12 -21.91 -5.41 -10.54
C ILE A 12 -20.86 -4.34 -10.24
N LEU A 13 -20.19 -3.80 -11.27
CA LEU A 13 -19.19 -2.74 -11.09
C LEU A 13 -19.82 -1.48 -10.48
N THR A 14 -21.00 -1.09 -10.93
CA THR A 14 -21.74 0.04 -10.36
C THR A 14 -22.02 -0.18 -8.87
N LYS A 15 -22.45 -1.38 -8.48
CA LYS A 15 -22.68 -1.71 -7.07
C LYS A 15 -21.38 -1.64 -6.25
N CYS A 16 -20.29 -2.21 -6.75
CA CYS A 16 -18.99 -2.11 -6.07
C CYS A 16 -18.53 -0.66 -5.89
N LEU A 17 -18.73 0.21 -6.89
CA LEU A 17 -18.39 1.64 -6.78
C LEU A 17 -19.22 2.33 -5.70
N MET A 18 -20.52 2.02 -5.60
CA MET A 18 -21.39 2.56 -4.54
C MET A 18 -20.93 2.09 -3.15
N ASP A 19 -20.57 0.82 -3.00
CA ASP A 19 -20.07 0.26 -1.73
C ASP A 19 -18.74 0.90 -1.30
N VAL A 20 -17.82 1.12 -2.25
CA VAL A 20 -16.55 1.83 -2.01
C VAL A 20 -16.81 3.27 -1.55
N GLU A 21 -17.70 4.00 -2.21
CA GLU A 21 -18.00 5.39 -1.85
C GLU A 21 -18.70 5.50 -0.50
N ALA A 22 -19.65 4.61 -0.19
CA ALA A 22 -20.28 4.54 1.11
C ALA A 22 -19.25 4.32 2.23
N SER A 23 -18.30 3.40 2.02
CA SER A 23 -17.22 3.12 2.97
C SER A 23 -16.28 4.32 3.14
N ARG A 24 -15.89 4.97 2.03
CA ARG A 24 -15.05 6.17 2.03
C ARG A 24 -15.72 7.30 2.82
N GLN A 25 -17.02 7.51 2.64
CA GLN A 25 -17.76 8.56 3.32
C GLN A 25 -17.87 8.29 4.83
N ALA A 26 -18.11 7.03 5.23
CA ALA A 26 -18.13 6.65 6.64
C ALA A 26 -16.79 6.99 7.32
N VAL A 27 -15.66 6.63 6.72
CA VAL A 27 -14.31 6.94 7.25
C VAL A 27 -14.03 8.44 7.24
N SER A 28 -14.40 9.15 6.17
CA SER A 28 -14.12 10.59 6.02
C SER A 28 -14.83 11.45 7.07
N SER A 29 -15.94 10.95 7.63
CA SER A 29 -16.72 11.64 8.66
C SER A 29 -16.21 11.44 10.09
N LEU A 30 -15.24 10.54 10.30
CA LEU A 30 -14.75 10.22 11.63
C LEU A 30 -13.97 11.40 12.24
N PRO A 31 -14.19 11.72 13.53
CA PRO A 31 -13.41 12.74 14.22
C PRO A 31 -12.02 12.18 14.56
N ILE A 32 -11.06 12.34 13.65
CA ILE A 32 -9.68 11.85 13.80
C ILE A 32 -8.75 13.04 14.07
N THR A 33 -7.91 12.91 15.10
CA THR A 33 -6.89 13.92 15.41
C THR A 33 -5.70 13.81 14.45
N VAL A 34 -4.96 14.91 14.27
CA VAL A 34 -3.77 14.93 13.40
C VAL A 34 -2.75 13.85 13.76
N PRO A 35 -2.39 13.61 15.05
CA PRO A 35 -1.44 12.55 15.41
C PRO A 35 -1.92 11.15 15.02
N VAL A 36 -3.20 10.84 15.22
CA VAL A 36 -3.78 9.54 14.83
C VAL A 36 -3.75 9.39 13.31
N LEU A 37 -4.09 10.44 12.56
CA LEU A 37 -4.03 10.43 11.11
C LEU A 37 -2.60 10.19 10.58
N THR A 38 -1.59 10.82 11.20
CA THR A 38 -0.18 10.59 10.85
C THR A 38 0.22 9.13 11.09
N SER A 39 -0.09 8.59 12.27
CA SER A 39 0.20 7.19 12.60
C SER A 39 -0.48 6.20 11.64
N LEU A 40 -1.76 6.43 11.29
CA LEU A 40 -2.48 5.61 10.32
C LEU A 40 -1.81 5.63 8.93
N ARG A 41 -1.32 6.79 8.49
CA ARG A 41 -0.61 6.92 7.21
C ARG A 41 0.73 6.18 7.23
N GLU A 42 1.47 6.27 8.33
CA GLU A 42 2.73 5.54 8.50
C GLU A 42 2.48 4.03 8.44
N SER A 43 1.51 3.51 9.19
CA SER A 43 1.12 2.10 9.14
C SER A 43 0.65 1.68 7.75
N ALA A 44 -0.12 2.52 7.05
CA ALA A 44 -0.57 2.23 5.69
C ALA A 44 0.60 2.16 4.69
N ARG A 45 1.60 3.05 4.80
CA ARG A 45 2.80 3.02 3.94
C ARG A 45 3.65 1.77 4.21
N LEU A 46 3.83 1.39 5.48
CA LEU A 46 4.53 0.17 5.87
C LEU A 46 3.84 -1.08 5.30
N ASN A 47 2.53 -1.22 5.53
CA ASN A 47 1.74 -2.35 5.03
C ASN A 47 1.77 -2.41 3.50
N SER A 48 1.56 -1.28 2.81
CA SER A 48 1.57 -1.21 1.35
C SER A 48 2.93 -1.60 0.78
N THR A 49 4.02 -1.19 1.42
CA THR A 49 5.38 -1.58 1.04
C THR A 49 5.63 -3.07 1.21
N HIS A 50 5.26 -3.63 2.37
CA HIS A 50 5.44 -5.06 2.63
C HIS A 50 4.67 -5.91 1.62
N TYR A 51 3.36 -5.72 1.50
CA TYR A 51 2.54 -6.58 0.64
C TYR A 51 2.82 -6.37 -0.85
N SER A 52 3.13 -5.14 -1.29
CA SER A 52 3.41 -4.90 -2.71
C SER A 52 4.77 -5.46 -3.15
N THR A 53 5.78 -5.41 -2.29
CA THR A 53 7.05 -6.08 -2.60
C THR A 53 6.95 -7.59 -2.45
N GLN A 54 6.13 -8.09 -1.52
CA GLN A 54 5.92 -9.52 -1.31
C GLN A 54 5.26 -10.22 -2.51
N ILE A 55 4.25 -9.61 -3.16
CA ILE A 55 3.64 -10.19 -4.36
C ILE A 55 4.63 -10.32 -5.53
N GLU A 56 5.68 -9.50 -5.54
CA GLU A 56 6.78 -9.55 -6.52
C GLU A 56 7.91 -10.52 -6.10
N GLY A 57 7.74 -11.23 -4.97
CA GLY A 57 8.67 -12.25 -4.49
C GLY A 57 9.70 -11.76 -3.47
N ASN A 58 9.54 -10.55 -2.91
CA ASN A 58 10.32 -10.12 -1.75
C ASN A 58 9.96 -11.02 -0.55
N ARG A 59 10.99 -11.43 0.19
CA ARG A 59 10.86 -12.44 1.26
C ARG A 59 11.08 -11.86 2.66
N LEU A 60 11.26 -10.55 2.79
CA LEU A 60 11.34 -9.90 4.09
C LEU A 60 9.98 -9.96 4.79
N THR A 61 9.98 -10.25 6.09
CA THR A 61 8.76 -10.17 6.91
C THR A 61 8.35 -8.71 7.11
N GLN A 62 7.13 -8.48 7.61
CA GLN A 62 6.67 -7.14 7.90
C GLN A 62 7.58 -6.41 8.91
N GLU A 63 8.04 -7.11 9.94
CA GLU A 63 8.99 -6.57 10.93
C GLU A 63 10.34 -6.23 10.27
N GLN A 64 10.83 -7.10 9.38
CA GLN A 64 12.08 -6.84 8.66
C GLN A 64 11.95 -5.65 7.70
N VAL A 65 10.78 -5.45 7.07
CA VAL A 65 10.52 -4.26 6.25
C VAL A 65 10.64 -2.98 7.09
N GLU A 66 10.06 -2.98 8.29
CA GLU A 66 10.20 -1.87 9.24
C GLU A 66 11.66 -1.65 9.66
N ASP A 67 12.38 -2.72 10.01
CA ASP A 67 13.82 -2.66 10.35
C ASP A 67 14.64 -2.05 9.21
N VAL A 68 14.40 -2.46 7.96
CA VAL A 68 15.09 -1.94 6.77
C VAL A 68 14.89 -0.42 6.62
N LEU A 69 13.69 0.08 6.91
CA LEU A 69 13.37 1.50 6.84
C LEU A 69 14.02 2.30 7.99
N HIS A 70 14.32 1.64 9.11
CA HIS A 70 15.13 2.18 10.20
C HIS A 70 16.64 1.99 10.02
N GLY A 71 17.08 1.49 8.86
CA GLY A 71 18.50 1.32 8.52
C GLY A 71 19.09 -0.06 8.82
N GLY A 72 18.25 -1.01 9.22
CA GLY A 72 18.63 -2.43 9.32
C GLY A 72 19.04 -3.03 7.99
N THR A 73 19.88 -4.07 8.05
CA THR A 73 20.41 -4.80 6.89
C THR A 73 20.42 -6.30 7.17
N PHE A 74 20.20 -7.09 6.14
CA PHE A 74 20.09 -8.54 6.17
C PHE A 74 21.02 -9.15 5.12
N PRO A 75 22.04 -9.93 5.53
CA PRO A 75 22.98 -10.54 4.59
C PRO A 75 22.28 -11.40 3.52
N ASN A 76 22.71 -11.27 2.27
CA ASN A 76 22.12 -11.94 1.09
C ASN A 76 20.68 -11.50 0.75
N ARG A 77 20.25 -10.35 1.27
CA ARG A 77 18.93 -9.73 1.03
C ARG A 77 19.03 -8.31 0.50
N GLU A 78 20.19 -7.89 0.01
CA GLU A 78 20.48 -6.51 -0.40
C GLU A 78 19.53 -6.04 -1.51
N ARG A 79 19.11 -6.96 -2.39
CA ARG A 79 18.07 -6.70 -3.40
C ARG A 79 16.72 -6.43 -2.74
N ASP A 80 16.29 -7.31 -1.84
CA ASP A 80 15.00 -7.23 -1.15
C ASP A 80 14.91 -5.91 -0.34
N GLU A 81 16.00 -5.54 0.34
CA GLU A 81 16.10 -4.26 1.07
C GLU A 81 15.98 -3.05 0.14
N ARG A 82 16.66 -3.08 -1.01
CA ARG A 82 16.61 -1.98 -1.97
C ARG A 82 15.22 -1.81 -2.56
N GLU A 83 14.53 -2.90 -2.87
CA GLU A 83 13.15 -2.87 -3.34
C GLU A 83 12.21 -2.25 -2.29
N VAL A 84 12.35 -2.64 -1.02
CA VAL A 84 11.59 -2.04 0.10
C VAL A 84 11.84 -0.55 0.21
N LYS A 85 13.11 -0.10 0.24
CA LYS A 85 13.46 1.32 0.36
C LYS A 85 12.91 2.13 -0.82
N ASN A 86 13.07 1.62 -2.04
CA ASN A 86 12.63 2.29 -3.25
C ASN A 86 11.09 2.37 -3.31
N TYR A 87 10.39 1.29 -2.97
CA TYR A 87 8.93 1.28 -2.97
C TYR A 87 8.36 2.21 -1.91
N TYR A 88 8.90 2.17 -0.68
CA TYR A 88 8.48 3.07 0.40
C TYR A 88 8.71 4.55 0.05
N GLN A 89 9.80 4.88 -0.62
CA GLN A 89 10.09 6.24 -1.09
C GLN A 89 9.12 6.72 -2.18
N ALA A 90 8.53 5.81 -2.96
CA ALA A 90 7.60 6.15 -4.04
C ALA A 90 6.16 6.42 -3.54
N LEU A 91 5.79 5.93 -2.35
CA LEU A 91 4.50 6.17 -1.69
C LEU A 91 4.47 7.50 -0.96
#